data_AF-A0A527ZNS6-F1
#
_entry.id   AF-A0A527ZNS6-F1
#
_cell.length_a   1.000
_cell.length_b   1.000
_cell.length_c   1.000
_cell.angle_alpha   90.00
_cell.angle_beta   90.00
_cell.angle_gamma   90.00
#
_symmetry.space_group_name_H-M   'P 1'
#
loop_
_entity.id
_entity.type
_entity.pdbx_description
1 polymer ?
#
loop_
_entity_poly.entity_id
_entity_poly.type
_entity_poly.pdbx_seq_one_letter_code
_entity_poly.pdbx_strand_id
1 'polypeptide(L)'
;MSQTGSVASDVARFAFNPLQVEPRKVSIVQNPLTSFEDDVAATRRVLARQDGPAILVGHSYGGTAITEAGDAANVAGLVYVAAFAPEIGQSTLDQYAEVPPPPNFQPDVQPDD
;
A
#
# COMPACT_ATOMS: atom_id res chain seq x y z
N MET A 1 7.75 -3.47 -59.77
CA MET A 1 7.12 -4.33 -58.74
C MET A 1 8.00 -4.20 -57.50
N SER A 2 7.72 -3.27 -56.58
CA SER A 2 6.85 -3.45 -55.39
C SER A 2 7.21 -4.75 -54.65
N GLN A 3 7.75 -4.78 -53.41
CA GLN A 3 7.34 -4.03 -52.22
C GLN A 3 8.48 -3.85 -51.19
N THR A 4 8.36 -2.74 -50.46
CA THR A 4 8.91 -2.44 -49.12
C THR A 4 8.26 -3.27 -48.01
N GLY A 5 9.00 -3.61 -46.95
CA GLY A 5 8.45 -4.11 -45.67
C GLY A 5 9.55 -4.13 -44.59
N SER A 6 9.74 -3.01 -43.90
CA SER A 6 9.31 -2.76 -42.51
C SER A 6 10.05 -3.61 -41.47
N VAL A 7 11.09 -2.99 -40.90
CA VAL A 7 11.58 -3.26 -39.54
C VAL A 7 10.44 -2.93 -38.58
N ALA A 8 9.69 -3.95 -38.17
CA ALA A 8 8.67 -3.86 -37.13
C ALA A 8 9.15 -4.62 -35.90
N SER A 9 9.79 -3.86 -35.00
CA SER A 9 9.78 -4.01 -33.55
C SER A 9 9.44 -5.40 -32.99
N ASP A 10 10.45 -6.05 -32.43
CA ASP A 10 10.29 -7.03 -31.35
C ASP A 10 9.58 -6.35 -30.17
N VAL A 11 8.25 -6.36 -30.21
CA VAL A 11 7.43 -6.16 -29.01
C VAL A 11 7.01 -7.56 -28.61
N ALA A 12 7.75 -8.13 -27.65
CA ALA A 12 7.32 -9.32 -26.94
C ALA A 12 5.88 -9.09 -26.47
N ARG A 13 4.93 -9.80 -27.09
CA ARG A 13 3.56 -9.88 -26.59
C ARG A 13 3.65 -10.61 -25.27
N PHE A 14 3.69 -9.87 -24.16
CA PHE A 14 3.28 -10.42 -22.87
C PHE A 14 1.83 -10.87 -23.06
N ALA A 15 1.64 -12.17 -23.24
CA ALA A 15 0.35 -12.78 -23.12
C ALA A 15 -0.12 -12.52 -21.68
N PHE A 16 -0.96 -11.51 -21.50
CA PHE A 16 -1.75 -11.36 -20.29
C PHE A 16 -2.65 -12.58 -20.22
N ASN A 17 -2.25 -13.57 -19.43
CA ASN A 17 -3.15 -14.62 -19.00
C ASN A 17 -3.96 -13.98 -17.86
N PRO A 18 -5.25 -13.61 -18.06
CA PRO A 18 -6.08 -13.25 -16.93
C PRO A 18 -6.12 -14.50 -16.06
N LEU A 19 -5.36 -14.50 -14.97
CA LEU A 19 -5.56 -15.43 -13.87
C LEU A 19 -7.07 -15.50 -13.67
N GLN A 20 -7.63 -16.71 -13.59
CA GLN A 20 -9.01 -16.87 -13.16
C GLN A 20 -9.08 -16.32 -11.74
N VAL A 21 -9.39 -15.03 -11.61
CA VAL A 21 -9.48 -14.36 -10.33
C VAL A 21 -10.82 -14.79 -9.78
N GLU A 22 -10.79 -15.79 -8.90
CA GLU A 22 -11.95 -16.10 -8.09
C GLU A 22 -12.41 -14.82 -7.38
N PRO A 23 -13.72 -14.50 -7.38
CA PRO A 23 -14.22 -13.31 -6.71
C PRO A 23 -13.85 -13.37 -5.22
N ARG A 24 -12.96 -12.46 -4.80
CA ARG A 24 -12.58 -12.31 -3.39
C ARG A 24 -13.41 -11.19 -2.75
N LYS A 25 -13.80 -11.39 -1.49
CA LYS A 25 -14.39 -10.35 -0.65
C LYS A 25 -13.34 -9.25 -0.46
N VAL A 26 -13.68 -8.03 -0.84
CA VAL A 26 -12.85 -6.84 -0.63
C VAL A 26 -13.61 -5.90 0.30
N SER A 27 -12.91 -5.33 1.27
CA SER A 27 -13.46 -4.32 2.16
C SER A 27 -12.46 -3.20 2.33
N ILE A 28 -12.96 -1.98 2.46
CA ILE A 28 -12.15 -0.77 2.59
C ILE A 28 -12.26 -0.29 4.03
N VAL A 29 -11.11 0.04 4.63
CA VAL A 29 -11.05 0.68 5.94
C VAL A 29 -11.17 2.18 5.74
N GLN A 30 -12.01 2.82 6.55
CA GLN A 30 -12.03 4.27 6.69
C GLN A 30 -11.27 4.60 7.96
N ASN A 31 -10.03 5.06 7.79
CA ASN A 31 -9.19 5.47 8.90
C ASN A 31 -9.74 6.80 9.47
N PRO A 32 -10.05 6.87 10.76
CA PRO A 32 -10.51 8.11 11.38
C PRO A 32 -9.43 9.20 11.40
N LEU A 33 -8.14 8.84 11.35
CA LEU A 33 -6.99 9.76 11.41
C LEU A 33 -7.02 10.67 12.66
N THR A 34 -7.68 10.22 13.72
CA THR A 34 -7.77 10.90 15.02
C THR A 34 -6.64 10.48 15.95
N SER A 35 -6.25 9.21 15.89
CA SER A 35 -5.11 8.64 16.60
C SER A 35 -4.65 7.37 15.88
N PHE A 36 -3.42 6.93 16.15
CA PHE A 36 -2.89 5.69 15.60
C PHE A 36 -3.70 4.48 16.10
N GLU A 37 -4.04 4.47 17.39
CA GLU A 37 -4.85 3.42 18.01
C GLU A 37 -6.24 3.32 17.38
N ASP A 38 -6.87 4.45 17.05
CA ASP A 38 -8.18 4.47 16.39
C ASP A 38 -8.11 3.93 14.95
N ASP A 39 -7.03 4.23 14.21
CA ASP A 39 -6.80 3.70 12.85
C ASP A 39 -6.60 2.18 12.85
N VAL A 40 -5.84 1.67 13.83
CA VAL A 40 -5.66 0.23 14.05
C VAL A 40 -6.98 -0.41 14.45
N ALA A 41 -7.73 0.21 15.36
CA ALA A 41 -9.04 -0.28 15.79
C ALA A 41 -10.06 -0.33 14.64
N ALA A 42 -10.07 0.68 13.76
CA ALA A 42 -10.90 0.70 12.56
C ALA A 42 -10.53 -0.46 11.60
N THR A 43 -9.23 -0.67 11.39
CA THR A 43 -8.70 -1.77 10.57
C THR A 43 -9.13 -3.13 11.12
N ARG A 44 -8.90 -3.37 12.42
CA ARG A 44 -9.30 -4.62 13.10
C ARG A 44 -10.81 -4.86 13.03
N ARG A 45 -11.63 -3.80 13.13
CA ARG A 45 -13.09 -3.90 13.06
C ARG A 45 -13.59 -4.34 11.67
N VAL A 46 -12.91 -3.93 10.60
CA VAL A 46 -13.20 -4.38 9.23
C VAL A 46 -12.67 -5.80 9.00
N LEU A 47 -11.47 -6.10 9.51
CA LEU A 47 -10.87 -7.43 9.43
C LEU A 47 -11.72 -8.50 10.12
N ALA A 48 -12.32 -8.18 11.27
CA ALA A 48 -13.22 -9.08 12.00
C ALA A 48 -14.50 -9.45 11.22
N ARG A 49 -14.80 -8.74 10.12
CA ARG A 49 -15.92 -9.05 9.22
C ARG A 49 -15.49 -9.87 8.01
N GLN A 50 -14.21 -10.18 7.85
CA GLN A 50 -13.72 -11.08 6.80
C GLN A 50 -13.92 -12.53 7.22
N ASP A 51 -14.32 -13.36 6.25
CA ASP A 51 -14.52 -14.78 6.45
C ASP A 51 -13.26 -15.52 6.00
N GLY A 52 -12.53 -16.10 6.95
CA GLY A 52 -11.28 -16.81 6.67
C GLY A 52 -10.03 -15.90 6.55
N PRO A 53 -8.94 -16.42 5.95
CA PRO A 53 -7.67 -15.69 5.86
C PRO A 53 -7.77 -14.45 4.97
N ALA A 54 -7.23 -13.33 5.46
CA ALA A 54 -7.25 -12.04 4.78
C ALA A 54 -5.83 -11.53 4.48
N ILE A 55 -5.69 -10.78 3.38
CA ILE A 55 -4.49 -9.99 3.09
C ILE A 55 -4.79 -8.54 3.43
N LEU A 56 -3.96 -7.91 4.25
CA LEU A 56 -4.06 -6.48 4.51
C LEU A 56 -3.20 -5.72 3.49
N VAL A 57 -3.78 -4.73 2.84
CA VAL A 57 -3.10 -3.91 1.83
C VAL A 57 -3.09 -2.47 2.32
N GLY A 58 -1.89 -1.92 2.52
CA GLY A 58 -1.67 -0.56 3.01
C GLY A 58 -1.04 0.30 1.92
N HIS A 59 -1.56 1.51 1.71
CA HIS A 59 -0.96 2.52 0.84
C HIS A 59 -0.53 3.73 1.65
N SER A 60 0.66 4.30 1.38
CA SER A 60 1.22 5.42 2.14
C SER A 60 1.18 5.14 3.65
N TYR A 61 0.63 6.07 4.46
CA TYR A 61 0.39 5.89 5.89
C TYR A 61 -0.38 4.61 6.26
N GLY A 62 -1.24 4.12 5.37
CA GLY A 62 -1.98 2.87 5.59
C GLY A 62 -1.07 1.67 5.84
N GLY A 63 0.18 1.71 5.37
CA GLY A 63 1.20 0.72 5.69
C GLY A 63 1.50 0.62 7.19
N THR A 64 1.59 1.75 7.89
CA THR A 64 1.78 1.81 9.35
C THR A 64 0.62 1.13 10.07
N ALA A 65 -0.63 1.45 9.71
CA ALA A 65 -1.81 0.87 10.35
C ALA A 65 -1.91 -0.66 10.14
N ILE A 66 -1.62 -1.17 8.94
CA ILE A 66 -1.68 -2.62 8.68
C ILE A 66 -0.51 -3.38 9.31
N THR A 67 0.61 -2.71 9.59
CA THR A 67 1.76 -3.31 10.27
C THR A 67 1.38 -3.71 11.69
N GLU A 68 0.68 -2.84 12.41
CA GLU A 68 0.18 -3.12 13.77
C GLU A 68 -1.05 -4.04 13.77
N ALA A 69 -1.96 -3.88 12.81
CA ALA A 69 -3.13 -4.77 12.70
C ALA A 69 -2.78 -6.18 12.16
N GLY A 70 -1.57 -6.36 11.65
CA GLY A 70 -1.10 -7.59 11.01
C GLY A 70 -0.87 -8.77 11.96
N ASP A 71 -0.85 -8.52 13.27
CA ASP A 71 -0.72 -9.52 14.33
C ASP A 71 -1.97 -10.41 14.50
N ALA A 72 -3.09 -10.03 13.87
CA ALA A 72 -4.35 -10.75 13.99
C ALA A 72 -4.28 -12.15 13.34
N ALA A 73 -4.83 -13.15 14.03
CA ALA A 73 -4.68 -14.58 13.67
C ALA A 73 -5.21 -14.97 12.28
N ASN A 74 -6.12 -14.18 11.69
CA ASN A 74 -6.66 -14.43 10.35
C ASN A 74 -5.94 -13.60 9.26
N VAL A 75 -4.85 -12.89 9.56
CA VAL A 75 -4.02 -12.23 8.56
C VAL A 75 -3.06 -13.24 7.95
N ALA A 76 -3.20 -13.47 6.64
CA ALA A 76 -2.32 -14.35 5.87
C ALA A 76 -1.09 -13.62 5.31
N GLY A 77 -1.09 -12.29 5.33
CA GLY A 77 0.02 -11.49 4.85
C GLY A 77 -0.30 -10.01 4.72
N LEU A 78 0.76 -9.23 4.57
CA LEU A 78 0.74 -7.77 4.40
C LEU A 78 1.25 -7.41 3.00
N VAL A 79 0.63 -6.40 2.38
CA VAL A 79 1.06 -5.84 1.11
C VAL A 79 1.21 -4.32 1.28
N TYR A 80 2.40 -3.82 0.97
CA TYR A 80 2.75 -2.41 1.05
C TYR A 80 2.80 -1.80 -0.35
N VAL A 81 1.95 -0.82 -0.62
CA VAL A 81 1.87 -0.13 -1.91
C VAL A 81 2.31 1.31 -1.72
N ALA A 82 3.54 1.65 -2.10
CA ALA A 82 4.09 3.00 -1.84
C ALA A 82 3.84 3.45 -0.39
N ALA A 83 4.08 2.54 0.56
CA ALA A 83 3.62 2.64 1.93
C ALA A 83 4.77 2.56 2.93
N PHE A 84 4.53 3.10 4.12
CA PHE A 84 5.44 2.97 5.24
C PHE A 84 5.37 1.55 5.81
N ALA A 85 6.50 1.03 6.27
CA ALA A 85 6.62 -0.29 6.88
C ALA A 85 7.54 -0.14 8.10
N PRO A 86 7.05 0.48 9.19
CA PRO A 86 7.88 0.80 10.35
C PRO A 86 8.26 -0.48 11.11
N GLU A 87 9.44 -0.44 11.73
CA GLU A 87 9.87 -1.46 12.69
C GLU A 87 9.09 -1.36 14.01
N ILE A 88 9.19 -2.40 14.86
CA ILE A 88 8.55 -2.39 16.18
C ILE A 88 9.05 -1.20 17.02
N GLY A 89 8.12 -0.37 17.48
CA GLY A 89 8.41 0.81 18.29
C GLY A 89 8.85 2.04 17.48
N GLN A 90 8.89 1.94 16.15
CA GLN A 90 9.18 3.07 15.26
C GLN A 90 7.88 3.75 14.82
N SER A 91 7.83 5.09 14.85
CA SER A 91 6.72 5.82 14.26
C SER A 91 6.88 6.02 12.75
N THR A 92 5.78 6.30 12.05
CA THR A 92 5.82 6.67 10.62
C THR A 92 6.77 7.84 10.34
N LEU A 93 6.81 8.83 11.25
CA LEU A 93 7.66 10.01 11.10
C LEU A 93 9.13 9.70 11.34
N ASP A 94 9.44 8.81 12.30
CA ASP A 94 10.81 8.34 12.51
C ASP A 94 11.33 7.66 11.24
N GLN A 95 10.54 6.77 10.64
CA GLN A 95 10.90 6.11 9.38
C GLN A 95 11.06 7.12 8.24
N TYR A 96 10.15 8.09 8.12
CA TYR A 96 10.23 9.12 7.09
C TYR A 96 11.51 9.95 7.20
N ALA A 97 11.93 10.27 8.42
CA ALA A 97 13.13 11.07 8.69
C ALA A 97 14.45 10.36 8.32
N GLU A 98 14.46 9.04 8.14
CA GLU A 98 15.63 8.29 7.69
C GLU A 98 16.00 8.60 6.23
N VAL A 99 15.03 9.05 5.44
CA VAL A 99 15.25 9.40 4.04
C VAL A 99 15.66 10.88 3.97
N PRO A 100 16.88 11.21 3.53
CA PRO A 100 17.29 12.59 3.39
C PRO A 100 16.41 13.27 2.33
N PRO A 101 16.07 14.56 2.53
CA PRO A 101 15.30 15.29 1.53
C PRO A 101 16.08 15.36 0.21
N PRO A 102 15.38 15.44 -0.94
CA PRO A 102 16.04 15.55 -2.22
C PRO A 102 16.92 16.82 -2.26
N PRO A 103 18.01 16.82 -3.06
CA PRO A 103 18.86 17.99 -3.20
C PRO A 103 18.06 19.23 -3.58
N ASN A 104 18.32 20.34 -2.90
CA ASN A 104 17.63 21.63 -3.06
C ASN A 104 16.14 21.64 -2.64
N PHE A 105 15.67 20.66 -1.88
CA PHE A 105 14.37 20.76 -1.22
C PHE A 105 14.38 21.94 -0.25
N GLN A 106 13.54 22.95 -0.53
CA GLN A 106 13.26 24.03 0.40
C GLN A 106 11.80 23.86 0.84
N PRO A 107 11.55 23.55 2.12
CA PRO A 107 10.19 23.52 2.64
C PRO A 107 9.55 24.89 2.40
N ASP A 108 8.36 24.91 1.83
CA ASP A 108 7.56 26.13 1.81
C ASP A 108 7.06 26.39 3.23
N VAL A 109 7.65 27.39 3.88
CA VAL A 109 7.30 27.74 5.26
C VAL A 109 6.17 28.76 5.18
N GLN A 110 4.95 28.26 4.99
CA GLN A 110 3.76 29.09 5.11
C GLN A 110 3.34 29.13 6.59
N PRO A 111 3.04 30.31 7.16
CA PRO A 111 2.44 30.41 8.48
C PRO A 111 1.11 29.65 8.50
N ASP A 112 0.81 28.97 9.60
CA ASP A 112 -0.55 28.52 9.88
C ASP A 112 -1.40 29.77 10.17
N ASP A 113 -2.45 30.00 9.38
CA ASP A 113 -3.40 31.12 9.54
C ASP A 113 -4.28 30.98 10.79
#